data_AF-A0A6V8QHY8-F1
#
_entry.id   AF-A0A6V8QHY8-F1
#
_cell.length_a   1.000
_cell.length_b   1.000
_cell.length_c   1.000
_cell.angle_alpha   90.00
_cell.angle_beta   90.00
_cell.angle_gamma   90.00
#
_symmetry.space_group_name_H-M   'P 1'
#
loop_
_entity.id
_entity.type
_entity.pdbx_description
1 polymer ?
#
loop_
_entity_poly.entity_id
_entity_poly.type
_entity_poly.pdbx_seq_one_letter_code
_entity_poly.pdbx_strand_id
1 'polypeptide(L)'
;MDTAFQSRIQIGISFQSMTPKIRAEVWTQLLTLNGRDKILGPEALRSIQTKLSKYELNGRQIRNVLNVAEGLAFQEYGEEGKLEYRHIEEATKAAAEFQKMLEESKSMMKLEQTVWAPYKGGDDDSIF
;
A
#
# COMPACT_ATOMS: atom_id res chain seq x y z
N MET A 1 17.63 11.99 14.53
CA MET A 1 18.85 11.60 13.78
C MET A 1 19.92 12.61 14.14
N ASP A 2 21.11 12.16 14.55
CA ASP A 2 22.19 13.06 15.00
C ASP A 2 22.88 13.76 13.80
N THR A 3 23.34 14.98 14.07
CA THR A 3 24.09 15.87 13.17
C THR A 3 25.34 15.22 12.57
N ALA A 4 26.08 14.42 13.34
CA ALA A 4 27.26 13.71 12.81
C ALA A 4 26.88 12.54 11.89
N PHE A 5 25.66 12.02 12.01
CA PHE A 5 25.12 11.02 11.08
C PHE A 5 24.65 11.67 9.77
N GLN A 6 24.05 12.87 9.85
CA GLN A 6 23.61 13.63 8.66
C GLN A 6 24.79 14.09 7.80
N SER A 7 25.93 14.45 8.40
CA SER A 7 27.13 14.89 7.66
C SER A 7 27.76 13.79 6.80
N ARG A 8 27.40 12.52 7.04
CA ARG A 8 27.85 11.35 6.27
C ARG A 8 26.86 10.95 5.16
N ILE A 9 25.71 11.61 5.06
CA ILE A 9 24.73 11.39 3.98
C ILE A 9 25.05 12.36 2.84
N GLN A 10 25.58 11.83 1.74
CA GLN A 10 25.94 12.64 0.57
C GLN A 10 24.73 12.99 -0.31
N ILE A 11 23.74 12.09 -0.41
CA ILE A 11 22.52 12.30 -1.20
C ILE A 11 21.33 11.71 -0.43
N GLY A 12 20.27 12.51 -0.28
CA GLY A 12 18.97 12.03 0.15
C GLY A 12 18.02 11.95 -1.05
N ILE A 13 17.61 10.76 -1.43
CA ILE A 13 16.57 10.57 -2.47
C ILE A 13 15.24 10.38 -1.77
N SER A 14 14.35 11.36 -1.89
CA SER A 14 12.97 11.22 -1.45
C SER A 14 12.13 10.65 -2.60
N PHE A 15 11.46 9.53 -2.33
CA PHE A 15 10.47 9.00 -3.24
C PHE A 15 9.14 9.71 -2.98
N GLN A 16 8.60 10.39 -4.00
CA GLN A 16 7.27 10.96 -3.91
C GLN A 16 6.20 9.86 -3.91
N SER A 17 5.04 10.17 -3.35
CA SER A 17 3.88 9.28 -3.44
C SER A 17 3.51 9.07 -4.90
N MET A 18 3.18 7.83 -5.27
CA MET A 18 2.88 7.49 -6.64
C MET A 18 1.58 8.16 -7.07
N THR A 19 1.58 8.88 -8.19
CA THR A 19 0.34 9.37 -8.81
C THR A 19 -0.49 8.20 -9.37
N PRO A 20 -1.80 8.36 -9.59
CA PRO A 20 -2.62 7.32 -10.22
C PRO A 20 -2.05 6.84 -11.57
N LYS A 21 -1.45 7.73 -12.35
CA LYS A 21 -0.78 7.40 -13.61
C LYS A 21 0.39 6.44 -13.41
N ILE A 22 1.28 6.76 -12.47
CA ILE A 22 2.43 5.89 -12.14
C ILE A 22 1.93 4.54 -11.61
N ARG A 23 0.86 4.52 -10.80
CA ARG A 23 0.26 3.25 -10.34
C ARG A 23 -0.28 2.42 -11.49
N ALA A 24 -0.94 3.03 -12.48
CA ALA A 24 -1.41 2.31 -13.67
C ALA A 24 -0.24 1.70 -14.48
N GLU A 25 0.89 2.39 -14.59
CA GLU A 25 2.10 1.87 -15.21
C GLU A 25 2.67 0.67 -14.43
N VAL A 26 2.73 0.78 -13.10
CA VAL A 26 3.18 -0.32 -12.23
C VAL A 26 2.26 -1.53 -12.30
N TRP A 27 0.94 -1.33 -12.31
CA TRP A 27 -0.02 -2.42 -12.55
C TRP A 27 0.25 -3.12 -13.88
N THR A 28 0.45 -2.35 -14.94
CA THR A 28 0.72 -2.88 -16.29
C THR A 28 2.01 -3.69 -16.31
N GLN A 29 3.11 -3.15 -15.77
CA GLN A 29 4.38 -3.87 -15.68
C GLN A 29 4.26 -5.17 -14.88
N LEU A 30 3.61 -5.15 -13.72
CA LEU A 30 3.47 -6.33 -12.87
C LEU A 30 2.58 -7.42 -13.49
N LEU A 31 1.59 -7.03 -14.30
CA LEU A 31 0.78 -7.98 -15.06
C LEU A 31 1.57 -8.61 -16.20
N THR A 32 2.32 -7.81 -16.96
CA THR A 32 3.14 -8.30 -18.09
C THR A 32 4.32 -9.15 -17.63
N LEU A 33 4.96 -8.83 -16.49
CA LEU A 33 6.12 -9.59 -15.97
C LEU A 33 5.83 -11.09 -15.77
N ASN A 34 4.61 -11.43 -15.37
CA ASN A 34 4.18 -12.81 -15.15
C ASN A 34 3.26 -13.34 -16.26
N GLY A 35 3.13 -12.62 -17.39
CA GLY A 35 2.25 -12.99 -18.50
C GLY A 35 0.76 -12.98 -18.16
N ARG A 36 0.35 -12.37 -17.04
CA ARG A 36 -1.04 -12.28 -16.58
C ARG A 36 -1.89 -11.41 -17.51
N ASP A 37 -1.27 -10.48 -18.22
CA ASP A 37 -1.89 -9.66 -19.25
C ASP A 37 -2.41 -10.46 -20.46
N LYS A 38 -1.85 -11.64 -20.74
CA LYS A 38 -2.36 -12.53 -21.78
C LYS A 38 -3.60 -13.30 -21.33
N ILE A 39 -3.71 -13.56 -20.04
CA ILE A 39 -4.85 -14.22 -19.40
C ILE A 39 -6.01 -13.22 -19.27
N LEU A 40 -5.69 -12.02 -18.80
CA LEU A 40 -6.62 -10.92 -18.62
C LEU A 40 -6.77 -10.16 -19.93
N GLY A 41 -7.83 -10.46 -20.69
CA GLY A 41 -8.12 -9.77 -21.94
C GLY A 41 -8.10 -8.22 -21.85
N PRO A 42 -8.09 -7.51 -23.00
CA PRO A 42 -7.82 -6.06 -23.05
C PRO A 42 -8.77 -5.19 -22.22
N GLU A 43 -10.05 -5.60 -22.11
CA GLU A 43 -11.04 -4.89 -21.29
C GLU A 43 -10.74 -4.97 -19.78
N ALA A 44 -10.23 -6.10 -19.31
CA ALA A 44 -9.81 -6.27 -17.93
C ALA A 44 -8.60 -5.39 -17.61
N LEU A 45 -7.60 -5.37 -18.49
CA LEU A 45 -6.41 -4.51 -18.38
C LEU A 45 -6.80 -3.03 -18.30
N ARG A 46 -7.69 -2.58 -19.19
CA ARG A 46 -8.19 -1.20 -19.18
C ARG A 46 -8.93 -0.87 -17.90
N SER A 47 -9.72 -1.79 -17.38
CA SER A 47 -10.42 -1.63 -16.10
C SER A 47 -9.45 -1.52 -14.93
N ILE A 48 -8.38 -2.33 -14.90
CA ILE A 48 -7.33 -2.26 -13.88
C ILE A 48 -6.63 -0.90 -13.92
N GLN A 49 -6.21 -0.46 -15.11
CA GLN A 49 -5.51 0.82 -15.31
C GLN A 49 -6.35 2.03 -14.92
N THR A 50 -7.67 1.98 -15.12
CA THR A 50 -8.56 3.13 -14.91
C THR A 50 -9.23 3.13 -13.53
N LYS A 51 -9.61 1.96 -13.02
CA LYS A 51 -10.33 1.82 -11.74
C LYS A 51 -9.38 1.49 -10.60
N LEU A 52 -8.52 0.48 -10.75
CA LEU A 52 -7.70 -0.01 -9.65
C LEU A 52 -6.47 0.87 -9.36
N SER A 53 -6.03 1.67 -10.34
CA SER A 53 -4.98 2.69 -10.13
C SER A 53 -5.39 3.82 -9.19
N LYS A 54 -6.70 3.98 -8.93
CA LYS A 54 -7.21 4.99 -8.00
C LYS A 54 -6.91 4.66 -6.54
N TYR A 55 -6.77 3.38 -6.20
CA TYR A 55 -6.40 2.96 -4.86
C TYR A 55 -4.94 3.36 -4.56
N GLU A 56 -4.69 3.87 -3.36
CA GLU A 56 -3.37 4.31 -2.90
C GLU A 56 -2.51 3.13 -2.43
N LEU A 57 -2.26 2.21 -3.36
CA LEU A 57 -1.41 1.04 -3.17
C LEU A 57 -0.01 1.31 -3.73
N ASN A 58 1.00 0.92 -2.96
CA ASN A 58 2.38 0.90 -3.44
C ASN A 58 2.67 -0.37 -4.25
N GLY A 59 3.80 -0.39 -4.98
CA GLY A 59 4.16 -1.51 -5.85
C GLY A 59 4.27 -2.87 -5.15
N ARG A 60 4.61 -2.92 -3.85
CA ARG A 60 4.64 -4.17 -3.08
C ARG A 60 3.23 -4.66 -2.78
N GLN A 61 2.34 -3.75 -2.40
CA GLN A 61 0.93 -4.08 -2.17
C GLN A 61 0.25 -4.54 -3.45
N ILE A 62 0.49 -3.88 -4.58
CA ILE A 62 -0.03 -4.30 -5.89
C ILE A 62 0.43 -5.74 -6.22
N ARG A 63 1.71 -6.04 -6.01
CA ARG A 63 2.23 -7.41 -6.21
C ARG A 63 1.54 -8.43 -5.31
N ASN A 64 1.36 -8.10 -4.03
CA ASN A 64 0.67 -8.98 -3.08
C ASN A 64 -0.80 -9.20 -3.48
N VAL A 65 -1.49 -8.15 -3.90
CA VAL A 65 -2.87 -8.23 -4.39
C VAL A 65 -2.97 -9.20 -5.56
N LEU A 66 -2.05 -9.13 -6.53
CA LEU A 66 -2.05 -10.08 -7.66
C LEU A 66 -1.85 -11.53 -7.22
N ASN A 67 -0.95 -11.78 -6.25
CA ASN A 67 -0.72 -13.13 -5.74
C ASN A 67 -1.95 -13.66 -4.96
N VAL A 68 -2.63 -12.80 -4.20
CA VAL A 68 -3.88 -13.16 -3.52
C VAL A 68 -4.98 -13.45 -4.54
N ALA A 69 -5.09 -12.64 -5.60
CA ALA A 69 -6.06 -12.85 -6.66
C ALA A 69 -5.84 -14.18 -7.41
N GLU A 70 -4.60 -14.60 -7.61
CA GLU A 70 -4.28 -15.93 -8.14
C GLU A 70 -4.72 -17.04 -7.19
N GLY A 71 -4.51 -16.88 -5.88
CA GLY A 71 -5.00 -17.82 -4.88
C GLY A 71 -6.53 -17.94 -4.89
N LEU A 72 -7.25 -16.82 -5.03
CA LEU A 72 -8.71 -16.80 -5.17
C LEU A 72 -9.17 -17.54 -6.43
N ALA A 73 -8.52 -17.27 -7.57
CA ALA A 73 -8.83 -17.97 -8.82
C ALA A 73 -8.54 -19.48 -8.71
N PHE A 74 -7.41 -19.87 -8.11
CA PHE A 74 -7.08 -21.27 -7.88
C PHE A 74 -8.10 -21.94 -6.95
N GLN A 75 -8.58 -21.26 -5.91
CA GLN A 75 -9.62 -21.78 -5.02
C GLN A 75 -10.96 -21.99 -5.75
N GLU A 76 -11.32 -21.10 -6.68
CA GLU A 76 -12.58 -21.19 -7.43
C GLU A 76 -12.57 -22.29 -8.50
N TYR A 77 -11.46 -22.41 -9.26
CA TYR A 77 -11.40 -23.33 -10.40
C TYR A 77 -10.58 -24.60 -10.18
N GLY A 78 -9.76 -24.65 -9.12
CA GLY A 78 -8.87 -25.77 -8.83
C GLY A 78 -7.67 -25.91 -9.79
N GLU A 79 -7.44 -24.91 -10.65
CA GLU A 79 -6.36 -24.93 -11.64
C GLU A 79 -5.71 -23.56 -11.79
N GLU A 80 -4.41 -23.56 -12.14
CA GLU A 80 -3.65 -22.34 -12.37
C GLU A 80 -4.06 -21.67 -13.70
N GLY A 81 -3.83 -20.36 -13.80
CA GLY A 81 -3.98 -19.63 -15.06
C GLY A 81 -5.42 -19.17 -15.39
N LYS A 82 -6.39 -19.35 -14.50
CA LYS A 82 -7.77 -18.84 -14.64
C LYS A 82 -8.01 -17.50 -13.92
N LEU A 83 -7.03 -16.60 -13.99
CA LEU A 83 -7.10 -15.30 -13.34
C LEU A 83 -8.07 -14.36 -14.07
N GLU A 84 -9.22 -14.09 -13.47
CA GLU A 84 -10.15 -13.08 -13.96
C GLU A 84 -10.03 -11.73 -13.24
N TYR A 85 -10.53 -10.66 -13.87
CA TYR A 85 -10.58 -9.31 -13.31
C TYR A 85 -11.25 -9.25 -11.93
N ARG A 86 -12.32 -10.04 -11.72
CA ARG A 86 -13.08 -10.05 -10.47
C ARG A 86 -12.21 -10.42 -9.26
N HIS A 87 -11.33 -11.42 -9.39
CA HIS A 87 -10.41 -11.81 -8.30
C HIS A 87 -9.43 -10.70 -7.95
N ILE A 88 -8.95 -9.96 -8.96
CA ILE A 88 -8.04 -8.83 -8.74
C ILE A 88 -8.77 -7.68 -8.06
N GLU A 89 -9.99 -7.38 -8.51
CA GLU A 89 -10.83 -6.36 -7.89
C GLU A 89 -11.13 -6.69 -6.42
N GLU A 90 -11.49 -7.93 -6.11
CA GLU A 90 -11.75 -8.42 -4.76
C GLU A 90 -10.52 -8.30 -3.87
N ALA A 91 -9.38 -8.83 -4.30
CA ALA A 91 -8.12 -8.72 -3.56
C ALA A 91 -7.69 -7.25 -3.37
N THR A 92 -7.96 -6.37 -4.35
CA THR A 92 -7.66 -4.93 -4.24
C THR A 92 -8.53 -4.27 -3.17
N LYS A 93 -9.83 -4.59 -3.13
CA LYS A 93 -10.76 -4.06 -2.12
C LYS A 93 -10.36 -4.51 -0.72
N ALA A 94 -10.06 -5.80 -0.54
CA ALA A 94 -9.60 -6.34 0.74
C ALA A 94 -8.30 -5.65 1.22
N ALA A 95 -7.34 -5.41 0.31
CA ALA A 95 -6.11 -4.70 0.64
C ALA A 95 -6.35 -3.23 1.04
N ALA A 96 -7.28 -2.55 0.37
CA ALA A 96 -7.65 -1.17 0.68
C ALA A 96 -8.38 -1.05 2.03
N GLU A 97 -9.30 -1.98 2.30
CA GLU A 97 -10.00 -2.06 3.60
C GLU A 97 -9.01 -2.33 4.73
N PHE A 98 -8.08 -3.26 4.55
CA PHE A 98 -7.04 -3.55 5.53
C PHE A 98 -6.13 -2.33 5.80
N GLN A 99 -5.77 -1.56 4.76
CA GLN A 99 -5.03 -0.30 4.96
C GLN A 99 -5.81 0.69 5.81
N LYS A 100 -7.11 0.83 5.55
CA LYS A 100 -7.98 1.72 6.33
C LYS A 100 -8.02 1.30 7.80
N MET A 101 -8.21 0.00 8.05
CA MET A 101 -8.20 -0.56 9.40
C MET A 101 -6.87 -0.32 10.14
N LEU A 102 -5.74 -0.47 9.45
CA LEU A 102 -4.42 -0.20 10.05
C LEU A 102 -4.24 1.27 10.41
N GLU A 103 -4.72 2.19 9.56
CA GLU A 103 -4.61 3.63 9.83
C GLU A 103 -5.50 4.07 11.00
N GLU A 104 -6.71 3.52 11.09
CA GLU A 104 -7.62 3.70 12.22
C GLU A 104 -7.00 3.17 13.52
N SER A 105 -6.43 1.95 13.49
CA SER A 105 -5.76 1.34 14.65
C SER A 105 -4.56 2.16 15.13
N LYS A 106 -3.69 2.63 14.21
CA LYS A 106 -2.57 3.52 14.55
C LYS A 106 -3.04 4.83 15.17
N SER A 107 -4.11 5.40 14.63
CA SER A 107 -4.69 6.65 15.14
C SER A 107 -5.16 6.48 16.58
N MET A 108 -5.87 5.37 16.87
CA MET A 108 -6.30 5.04 18.24
C MET A 108 -5.12 4.85 19.20
N MET A 109 -4.08 4.10 18.80
CA MET A 109 -2.89 3.89 19.65
C MET A 109 -2.18 5.22 19.98
N LYS A 110 -2.12 6.15 19.02
CA LYS A 110 -1.52 7.47 19.23
C LYS A 110 -2.35 8.32 20.22
N LEU A 111 -3.68 8.25 20.14
CA LEU A 111 -4.59 8.90 21.08
C LEU A 111 -4.37 8.38 22.52
N GLU A 112 -4.30 7.05 22.71
CA GLU A 112 -4.03 6.45 24.02
C GLU A 112 -2.68 6.85 24.61
N GLN A 113 -1.62 6.90 23.79
CA GLN A 113 -0.30 7.38 24.23
C GLN A 113 -0.29 8.86 24.63
N THR A 114 -1.12 9.69 23.99
CA THR A 114 -1.20 11.12 24.29
C THR A 114 -2.02 11.39 25.56
N VAL A 115 -3.05 10.58 25.81
CA VAL A 115 -3.89 10.69 27.02
C VAL A 115 -3.13 10.27 28.28
N TRP A 116 -2.15 9.35 28.18
CA TRP A 116 -1.34 8.91 29.32
C TRP A 116 -0.02 9.68 29.50
N ALA A 117 0.33 10.65 28.66
CA ALA A 117 1.53 11.46 28.88
C ALA A 117 1.36 12.26 30.19
N PRO A 118 2.02 11.89 31.32
CA PRO A 118 1.82 12.61 32.55
C PRO A 118 2.40 14.00 32.37
N TYR A 119 1.63 15.03 32.75
CA TYR A 119 2.08 16.42 32.84
C TYR A 119 3.48 16.47 33.49
N LYS A 120 4.52 16.73 32.71
CA LYS A 120 5.79 17.23 33.24
C LYS A 120 5.79 18.75 33.07
N GLY A 121 5.29 19.43 34.10
CA GLY A 121 5.31 20.88 34.22
C GLY A 121 4.53 21.27 35.48
N GLY A 122 5.17 21.71 36.55
CA GLY A 122 6.59 21.92 36.76
C GLY A 122 6.87 22.11 38.24
N ASP A 123 8.10 21.84 38.64
CA ASP A 123 8.69 22.47 39.80
C ASP A 123 9.98 23.14 39.35
N ASP A 124 10.09 24.38 39.83
CA ASP A 124 11.31 25.15 40.08
C ASP A 124 12.02 25.79 38.90
N ASP A 125 11.67 27.06 38.65
CA ASP A 125 12.67 28.12 38.78
C ASP A 125 11.93 29.47 38.86
N SER A 126 11.92 30.13 40.02
CA SER A 126 12.27 31.56 40.17
C SER A 126 11.86 32.17 41.53
N ILE A 127 12.88 32.68 42.23
CA ILE A 127 12.94 33.95 43.01
C ILE A 127 12.76 33.90 44.55
N PHE A 128 13.89 34.14 45.24
CA PHE A 128 14.17 34.69 46.58
C PHE A 128 13.46 34.13 47.82
#